data_AF-A0A7C2W4W8-F1
#
_entry.id   AF-A0A7C2W4W8-F1
#
_cell.length_a   1.000
_cell.length_b   1.000
_cell.length_c   1.000
_cell.angle_alpha   90.00
_cell.angle_beta   90.00
_cell.angle_gamma   90.00
#
_symmetry.space_group_name_H-M   'P 1'
#
loop_
_entity.id
_entity.type
_entity.pdbx_description
1 polymer ?
#
loop_
_entity_poly.entity_id
_entity_poly.type
_entity_poly.pdbx_seq_one_letter_code
_entity_poly.pdbx_strand_id
1 'polypeptide(L)'
;MRTDYNRDNQELLVDYAKALRDGSIPEFLKSLSGPEARRLRFSLPFQEGVGAARAVVAAAFADQIQTPSTDLFIARVNVRIAARAKQAGAPTPRTTAHAHTRRVHHSPLHN
;
A
#
# COMPACT_ATOMS: atom_id res chain seq x y z
N MET A 1 -9.69 11.90 28.11
CA MET A 1 -10.00 10.57 28.67
C MET A 1 -9.49 9.51 27.71
N ARG A 2 -8.39 8.83 28.05
CA ARG A 2 -7.88 7.69 27.27
C ARG A 2 -8.50 6.47 27.92
N THR A 3 -9.53 5.90 27.30
CA THR A 3 -10.17 4.69 27.78
C THR A 3 -9.18 3.55 27.53
N ASP A 4 -8.54 3.06 28.59
CA ASP A 4 -7.68 1.87 28.59
C ASP A 4 -8.51 0.60 28.37
N TYR A 5 -9.20 0.49 27.24
CA TYR A 5 -9.75 -0.79 26.78
C TYR A 5 -8.60 -1.57 26.15
N ASN A 6 -7.89 -2.31 26.99
CA ASN A 6 -6.95 -3.33 26.54
C ASN A 6 -7.79 -4.54 26.13
N ARG A 7 -7.88 -4.81 24.83
CA ARG A 7 -8.70 -5.93 24.35
C ARG A 7 -8.13 -7.25 24.84
N ASP A 8 -9.01 -8.19 25.13
CA ASP A 8 -8.58 -9.55 25.45
C ASP A 8 -8.20 -10.35 24.19
N ASN A 9 -7.69 -11.57 24.36
CA ASN A 9 -7.27 -12.39 23.23
C ASN A 9 -8.43 -12.81 22.30
N GLN A 10 -9.65 -12.95 22.82
CA GLN A 10 -10.81 -13.36 22.04
C GLN A 10 -11.31 -12.19 21.20
N GLU A 11 -11.40 -10.99 21.78
CA GLU A 11 -11.72 -9.76 21.06
C GLU A 11 -10.72 -9.48 19.94
N LEU A 12 -9.42 -9.62 20.25
CA LEU A 12 -8.36 -9.48 19.25
C LEU A 12 -8.45 -10.52 18.15
N LEU A 13 -8.90 -11.75 18.46
CA LEU A 13 -9.06 -12.80 17.46
C LEU A 13 -10.27 -12.54 16.55
N VAL A 14 -11.36 -12.02 17.09
CA VAL A 14 -12.54 -11.58 16.32
C VAL A 14 -12.16 -10.44 15.38
N ASP A 15 -11.42 -9.44 15.88
CA ASP A 15 -10.93 -8.33 15.06
C ASP A 15 -9.96 -8.81 13.97
N TYR A 16 -9.07 -9.74 14.31
CA TYR A 16 -8.17 -10.38 13.34
C TYR A 16 -8.95 -11.11 12.24
N ALA A 17 -9.96 -11.90 12.59
CA ALA A 17 -10.76 -12.65 11.62
C ALA A 17 -11.55 -11.73 10.67
N LYS A 18 -12.11 -10.62 11.19
CA LYS A 18 -12.74 -9.58 10.38
C LYS A 18 -11.74 -8.96 9.41
N ALA A 19 -10.58 -8.54 9.92
CA ALA A 19 -9.53 -7.96 9.09
C ALA A 19 -8.99 -8.94 8.05
N LEU A 20 -8.96 -10.24 8.36
CA LEU A 20 -8.58 -11.28 7.42
C LEU A 20 -9.59 -11.42 6.28
N ARG A 21 -10.89 -11.47 6.61
CA ARG A 21 -11.98 -11.53 5.63
C ARG A 21 -12.01 -10.28 4.74
N ASP A 22 -11.79 -9.11 5.33
CA ASP A 22 -11.91 -7.81 4.66
C ASP A 22 -10.60 -7.41 3.93
N GLY A 23 -9.53 -8.22 4.04
CA GLY A 23 -8.22 -7.93 3.43
C GLY A 23 -7.45 -6.79 4.09
N SER A 24 -7.80 -6.41 5.32
CA SER A 24 -7.29 -5.25 6.07
C SER A 24 -6.41 -5.63 7.27
N ILE A 25 -5.69 -6.75 7.18
CA ILE A 25 -4.73 -7.19 8.20
C ILE A 25 -3.73 -6.09 8.62
N PRO A 26 -3.15 -5.28 7.70
CA PRO A 26 -2.23 -4.20 8.10
C PRO A 26 -2.87 -3.18 9.04
N GLU A 27 -4.15 -2.86 8.84
CA GLU A 27 -4.92 -1.92 9.66
C GLU A 27 -5.19 -2.49 11.05
N PHE A 28 -5.53 -3.78 11.15
CA PHE A 28 -5.62 -4.48 12.43
C PHE A 28 -4.29 -4.42 13.20
N LEU A 29 -3.17 -4.73 12.54
CA LEU A 29 -1.85 -4.72 13.18
C LEU A 29 -1.46 -3.33 13.68
N LYS A 30 -1.79 -2.28 12.92
CA LYS A 30 -1.58 -0.88 13.34
C LYS A 30 -2.47 -0.48 14.52
N SER A 31 -3.63 -1.11 14.68
CA SER A 31 -4.56 -0.84 15.78
C SER A 31 -4.10 -1.40 17.12
N LEU A 32 -3.10 -2.29 17.13
CA LEU A 32 -2.62 -2.94 18.35
C LEU A 32 -1.83 -1.96 19.23
N SER A 33 -2.15 -1.95 20.51
CA SER A 33 -1.30 -1.32 21.51
C SER A 33 -0.01 -2.14 21.70
N GLY A 34 1.04 -1.50 22.23
CA GLY A 34 2.29 -2.20 22.56
C GLY A 34 2.08 -3.40 23.51
N PRO A 35 1.27 -3.28 24.59
CA PRO A 35 0.88 -4.41 25.43
C PRO A 35 0.12 -5.51 24.68
N GLU A 36 -0.85 -5.17 23.83
CA GLU A 36 -1.59 -6.15 23.01
C GLU A 36 -0.64 -6.91 22.10
N ALA A 37 0.19 -6.20 21.32
CA ALA A 37 1.15 -6.81 20.40
C ALA A 37 2.12 -7.77 21.11
N ARG A 38 2.63 -7.39 22.29
CA ARG A 38 3.48 -8.27 23.11
C ARG A 38 2.72 -9.51 23.56
N ARG A 39 1.48 -9.37 24.03
CA ARG A 39 0.64 -10.48 24.48
C ARG A 39 0.36 -11.46 23.35
N LEU A 40 -0.03 -10.95 22.18
CA LEU A 40 -0.31 -11.76 20.99
C LEU A 40 0.91 -12.59 20.56
N ARG A 41 2.12 -12.03 20.65
CA ARG A 41 3.35 -12.73 20.31
C ARG A 41 3.57 -14.01 21.14
N PHE A 42 3.13 -14.04 22.40
CA PHE A 42 3.36 -15.15 23.33
C PHE A 42 2.09 -15.96 23.64
N SER A 43 0.94 -15.58 23.09
CA SER A 43 -0.33 -16.27 23.35
C SER A 43 -0.52 -17.43 22.38
N LEU A 44 -0.24 -18.65 22.85
CA LEU A 44 -0.49 -19.88 22.08
C LEU A 44 -1.96 -20.01 21.62
N PRO A 45 -2.98 -19.77 22.49
CA PRO A 45 -4.38 -19.86 22.07
C PRO A 45 -4.73 -18.89 20.93
N PHE A 46 -4.12 -17.70 20.92
CA PHE A 46 -4.32 -16.75 19.83
C PHE A 46 -3.67 -17.22 18.53
N GLN A 47 -2.45 -17.76 18.59
CA GLN A 47 -1.76 -18.28 17.41
C GLN A 47 -2.51 -19.46 16.77
N GLU A 48 -3.05 -20.36 17.59
CA GLU A 48 -3.90 -21.45 17.14
C GLU A 48 -5.20 -20.93 16.50
N GLY A 49 -5.85 -19.97 17.14
CA GLY A 49 -7.05 -19.31 16.60
C GLY A 49 -6.79 -18.61 15.26
N VAL A 50 -5.65 -17.92 15.12
CA VAL A 50 -5.22 -17.31 13.85
C VAL A 50 -5.04 -18.37 12.75
N GLY A 51 -4.45 -19.53 13.09
CA GLY A 51 -4.32 -20.65 12.18
C GLY A 51 -5.68 -21.16 11.70
N ALA A 52 -6.62 -21.36 12.61
CA ALA A 52 -7.99 -21.78 12.29
C ALA A 52 -8.72 -20.73 11.42
N ALA A 53 -8.63 -19.44 11.75
CA ALA A 53 -9.23 -18.37 10.96
C ALA A 53 -8.70 -18.34 9.52
N ARG A 54 -7.39 -18.54 9.33
CA ARG A 54 -6.77 -18.65 7.99
C ARG A 54 -7.25 -19.87 7.23
N ALA A 55 -7.37 -21.01 7.88
CA ALA A 55 -7.87 -22.23 7.25
C ALA A 55 -9.32 -22.06 6.77
N VAL A 56 -10.19 -21.46 7.60
CA VAL A 56 -11.59 -21.18 7.25
C VAL A 56 -11.68 -20.21 6.08
N VAL A 57 -10.93 -19.10 6.12
CA VAL A 57 -10.90 -18.14 5.02
C VAL A 57 -10.36 -18.80 3.75
N ALA A 58 -9.26 -19.55 3.83
CA ALA A 58 -8.71 -20.27 2.68
C ALA A 58 -9.71 -21.27 2.09
N ALA A 59 -10.45 -22.01 2.91
CA ALA A 59 -11.50 -22.92 2.47
C ALA A 59 -12.67 -22.16 1.80
N ALA A 60 -13.11 -21.04 2.38
CA ALA A 60 -14.19 -20.22 1.83
C ALA A 60 -13.83 -19.60 0.46
N PHE A 61 -12.55 -19.35 0.21
CA PHE A 61 -12.06 -18.84 -1.07
C PHE A 61 -11.46 -19.91 -1.98
N ALA A 62 -11.39 -21.18 -1.56
CA ALA A 62 -10.81 -22.27 -2.37
C ALA A 62 -11.57 -22.47 -3.68
N ASP A 63 -12.90 -22.36 -3.65
CA ASP A 63 -13.76 -22.41 -4.85
C ASP A 63 -13.73 -21.11 -5.67
N GLN A 64 -13.23 -20.01 -5.10
CA GLN A 64 -13.16 -18.69 -5.75
C GLN A 64 -11.78 -18.39 -6.35
N ILE A 65 -10.80 -19.29 -6.25
CA ILE A 65 -9.54 -19.16 -6.98
C ILE A 65 -9.82 -19.44 -8.46
N GLN A 66 -10.35 -18.44 -9.16
CA GLN A 66 -10.06 -18.32 -10.58
C GLN A 66 -8.54 -18.20 -10.68
N THR A 67 -7.91 -19.23 -11.24
CA THR A 67 -6.50 -19.19 -11.64
C THR A 67 -6.24 -17.83 -12.25
N PRO A 68 -5.35 -16.99 -11.68
CA PRO A 68 -5.11 -15.67 -12.23
C PRO A 68 -4.71 -15.86 -13.69
N SER A 69 -5.49 -15.29 -14.60
CA SER A 69 -5.30 -15.50 -16.03
C SER A 69 -3.88 -15.08 -16.38
N THR A 70 -3.06 -16.02 -16.83
CA THR A 70 -1.70 -15.80 -17.31
C THR A 70 -1.66 -14.69 -18.36
N ASP A 71 -2.74 -14.57 -19.13
CA ASP A 71 -2.94 -13.54 -20.15
C ASP A 71 -2.92 -12.11 -19.58
N LEU A 72 -3.53 -11.88 -18.40
CA LEU A 72 -3.53 -10.56 -17.75
C LEU A 72 -2.14 -10.19 -17.23
N PHE A 73 -1.37 -11.18 -16.75
CA PHE A 73 0.02 -10.99 -16.37
C PHE A 73 0.89 -10.63 -17.58
N ILE A 74 0.76 -11.39 -18.68
CA ILE A 74 1.48 -11.12 -19.93
C ILE A 74 1.12 -9.73 -20.47
N ALA A 75 -0.17 -9.36 -20.46
CA ALA A 75 -0.63 -8.04 -20.90
C ALA A 75 0.02 -6.91 -20.08
N ARG A 76 0.06 -7.01 -18.75
CA ARG A 76 0.73 -6.00 -17.89
C ARG A 76 2.23 -5.90 -18.16
N VAL A 77 2.90 -7.03 -18.35
CA VAL A 77 4.33 -7.05 -18.67
C VAL A 77 4.59 -6.35 -20.00
N ASN A 78 3.83 -6.67 -21.04
CA ASN A 78 3.94 -6.05 -22.36
C ASN A 78 3.71 -4.53 -22.30
N VAL A 79 2.70 -4.08 -21.54
CA VAL A 79 2.45 -2.64 -21.31
C VAL A 79 3.66 -1.97 -20.66
N ARG A 80 4.28 -2.59 -19.65
CA ARG A 80 5.47 -2.04 -18.98
C ARG A 80 6.70 -2.01 -19.89
N ILE A 81 6.90 -3.03 -20.73
CA ILE A 81 7.98 -3.06 -21.72
C ILE A 81 7.79 -1.95 -22.74
N ALA A 82 6.58 -1.79 -23.28
CA ALA A 82 6.27 -0.72 -24.23
C ALA A 82 6.45 0.68 -23.61
N ALA A 83 6.05 0.87 -22.34
CA ALA A 83 6.26 2.13 -21.64
C ALA A 83 7.75 2.48 -21.48
N ARG A 84 8.59 1.49 -21.15
CA ARG A 84 10.05 1.66 -21.06
C ARG A 84 10.69 1.94 -22.42
N ALA A 85 10.25 1.25 -23.47
CA ALA A 85 10.72 1.50 -24.83
C ALA A 85 10.42 2.94 -25.28
N LYS A 86 9.21 3.45 -24.96
CA LYS A 86 8.85 4.85 -25.20
C LYS A 86 9.68 5.84 -24.39
N GLN A 87 10.01 5.51 -23.14
CA GLN A 87 10.88 6.34 -22.28
C GLN A 87 12.34 6.34 -22.77
N ALA A 88 12.84 5.22 -23.29
CA ALA A 88 14.19 5.11 -23.84
C ALA A 88 14.37 5.87 -25.16
N GLY A 89 13.28 6.11 -25.91
CA GLY A 89 13.26 6.91 -27.14
C GLY A 89 12.90 8.38 -26.95
N ALA A 90 12.63 8.85 -25.72
CA ALA A 90 12.24 10.24 -25.49
C ALA A 90 13.48 11.15 -25.50
N PRO A 91 13.60 12.11 -26.44
CA PRO A 91 14.66 13.10 -26.40
C PRO A 91 14.46 13.97 -25.15
N THR A 92 15.50 14.04 -24.31
CA THR A 92 15.55 14.93 -23.15
C THR A 92 15.34 16.38 -23.59
N PRO A 93 14.39 17.14 -23.01
CA PRO A 93 14.30 18.57 -23.25
C PRO A 93 15.58 19.22 -22.71
N ARG A 94 16.44 19.72 -23.60
CA ARG A 94 17.56 20.57 -23.23
C ARG A 94 16.98 21.86 -22.66
N THR A 95 16.98 22.01 -21.34
CA THR A 95 16.74 23.29 -20.68
C THR A 95 17.83 24.27 -21.08
N THR A 96 17.58 25.07 -22.11
CA THR A 96 18.37 26.27 -22.40
C THR A 96 18.01 27.32 -21.36
N ALA A 97 18.86 27.44 -20.33
CA ALA A 97 18.87 28.58 -19.44
C ALA A 97 19.13 29.85 -20.26
N HIS A 98 18.07 30.57 -20.61
CA HIS A 98 18.21 31.91 -21.18
C HIS A 98 18.64 32.86 -20.08
N ALA A 99 19.92 33.21 -20.14
CA ALA A 99 20.54 34.30 -19.42
C ALA A 99 19.67 35.56 -19.47
N HIS A 100 19.19 36.00 -18.31
CA HIS A 100 18.58 37.31 -18.14
C HIS A 100 19.71 38.36 -18.05
N THR A 101 20.23 38.75 -19.21
CA THR A 101 21.09 39.93 -19.33
C THR A 101 20.24 41.18 -19.14
N ARG A 102 20.23 41.65 -17.89
CA ARG A 102 19.85 42.99 -17.47
C ARG A 102 20.58 44.04 -18.34
N ARG A 103 19.86 44.68 -19.27
CA ARG A 103 20.28 45.95 -19.89
C ARG A 103 19.39 47.08 -19.38
N VAL A 104 20.06 48.10 -18.87
CA VAL A 104 19.55 49.33 -18.27
C VAL A 104 19.46 50.41 -19.36
N HIS A 105 18.62 51.42 -19.12
CA HIS A 105 18.40 52.67 -19.88
C HIS A 105 17.57 52.51 -21.19
N HIS A 106 16.62 53.38 -21.52
CA HIS A 106 16.47 54.81 -21.22
C HIS A 106 14.97 55.21 -21.33
N SER A 107 14.44 56.00 -20.39
CA SER A 107 13.13 56.65 -20.50
C SER A 107 13.18 57.82 -21.50
N PRO A 108 12.10 58.11 -22.26
CA PRO A 108 11.95 59.38 -22.96
C PRO A 108 11.09 60.36 -22.14
N LEU A 109 11.69 61.44 -21.64
CA LEU A 109 11.07 62.78 -21.58
C LEU A 109 11.47 63.48 -22.91
N HIS A 110 10.74 64.36 -23.57
CA HIS A 110 9.51 65.10 -23.33
C HIS A 110 9.06 65.66 -24.70
N ASN A 111 7.87 66.25 -24.72
CA ASN A 111 7.52 67.33 -25.66
C ASN A 111 8.35 68.59 -25.35
#